data_AF-A0A4R9K752-F1
#
_entry.id   AF-A0A4R9K752-F1
#
_cell.length_a   1.000
_cell.length_b   1.000
_cell.length_c   1.000
_cell.angle_alpha   90.00
_cell.angle_beta   90.00
_cell.angle_gamma   90.00
#
_symmetry.space_group_name_H-M   'P 1'
#
loop_
_entity.id
_entity.type
_entity.pdbx_description
1 polymer ?
#
loop_
_entity_poly.entity_id
_entity_poly.type
_entity_poly.pdbx_seq_one_letter_code
_entity_poly.pdbx_strand_id
1 'polypeptide(L)'
;MDFLRKESDNPNFDLWLDELAERAKSGDKLIWSFLYQAIREADSGRLSWGFHKRLLSGIFHVLSRIGDSQSYRLFINYVKSLDRTIPIGALELIGDLIPTFKEVDIDEIISISSLNDPFKSAFGIYALAQVVLEDRIPEDKVEQVKAFLRDYHNPSYFLDHMVERTLEFLERDNSDILAFVEQLAS
;
A
#
# COMPACT_ATOMS: atom_id res chain seq x y z
N MET A 1 -4.62 17.20 18.81
CA MET A 1 -3.17 16.99 18.62
C MET A 1 -2.48 16.50 19.87
N ASP A 2 -2.60 17.18 21.02
CA ASP A 2 -1.89 16.75 22.24
C ASP A 2 -2.27 15.35 22.75
N PHE A 3 -3.55 14.99 22.65
CA PHE A 3 -4.02 13.63 22.97
C PHE A 3 -3.34 12.59 22.08
N LEU A 4 -3.39 12.78 20.76
CA LEU A 4 -2.79 11.88 19.76
C LEU A 4 -1.28 11.69 19.96
N ARG A 5 -0.59 12.78 20.27
CA ARG A 5 0.84 12.74 20.56
C ARG A 5 1.13 11.95 21.85
N LYS A 6 0.34 12.19 22.91
CA LYS A 6 0.46 11.46 24.17
C LYS A 6 0.22 9.96 23.99
N GLU A 7 -0.77 9.57 23.19
CA GLU A 7 -1.00 8.17 22.88
C GLU A 7 0.14 7.57 22.06
N SER A 8 0.68 8.29 21.06
CA SER A 8 1.83 7.79 20.29
C SER A 8 3.11 7.61 21.10
N ASP A 9 3.26 8.37 22.20
CA ASP A 9 4.40 8.25 23.11
C ASP A 9 4.15 7.22 24.23
N ASN A 10 2.93 6.66 24.32
CA ASN A 10 2.54 5.68 25.33
C ASN A 10 3.24 4.33 25.07
N PRO A 11 3.82 3.66 26.10
CA PRO A 11 4.35 2.30 25.95
C PRO A 11 3.34 1.28 25.42
N ASN A 12 2.04 1.50 25.68
CA ASN A 12 0.95 0.62 25.24
C ASN A 12 0.37 1.02 23.88
N PHE A 13 1.06 1.86 23.10
CA PHE A 13 0.56 2.35 21.82
C PHE A 13 0.16 1.22 20.86
N ASP A 14 0.94 0.15 20.79
CA ASP A 14 0.67 -0.95 19.87
C ASP A 14 -0.60 -1.73 20.27
N LEU A 15 -0.80 -1.95 21.58
CA LEU A 15 -2.05 -2.51 22.11
C LEU A 15 -3.25 -1.60 21.83
N TRP A 16 -3.07 -0.29 21.96
CA TRP A 16 -4.12 0.67 21.61
C TRP A 16 -4.50 0.59 20.13
N LEU A 17 -3.52 0.45 19.21
CA LEU A 17 -3.79 0.23 17.79
C LEU A 17 -4.54 -1.09 17.55
N ASP A 18 -4.20 -2.15 18.27
CA ASP A 18 -4.92 -3.43 18.21
C ASP A 18 -6.41 -3.25 18.55
N GLU A 19 -6.68 -2.57 19.66
CA GLU A 19 -8.05 -2.28 20.12
C GLU A 19 -8.82 -1.41 19.11
N LEU A 20 -8.16 -0.42 18.49
CA LEU A 20 -8.78 0.40 17.44
C LEU A 20 -9.18 -0.47 16.24
N ALA A 21 -8.29 -1.35 15.77
CA ALA A 21 -8.58 -2.21 14.63
C ALA A 21 -9.76 -3.15 14.89
N GLU A 22 -9.80 -3.81 16.06
CA GLU A 22 -10.88 -4.74 16.41
C GLU A 22 -12.22 -4.04 16.60
N ARG A 23 -12.23 -2.85 17.20
CA ARG A 23 -13.45 -2.04 17.33
C ARG A 23 -13.94 -1.52 15.97
N ALA A 24 -13.05 -1.08 15.09
CA ALA A 24 -13.40 -0.66 13.75
C ALA A 24 -14.01 -1.79 12.93
N LYS A 25 -13.42 -3.00 12.98
CA LYS A 25 -13.99 -4.23 12.36
C LYS A 25 -15.37 -4.57 12.90
N SER A 26 -15.61 -4.31 14.18
CA SER A 26 -16.92 -4.49 14.83
C SER A 26 -17.94 -3.39 14.46
N GLY A 27 -17.59 -2.45 13.59
CA GLY A 27 -18.49 -1.38 13.12
C GLY A 27 -18.60 -0.18 14.04
N ASP A 28 -17.64 0.04 14.95
CA ASP A 28 -17.65 1.19 15.86
C ASP A 28 -17.51 2.51 15.10
N LYS A 29 -18.61 3.26 14.99
CA LYS A 29 -18.69 4.54 14.27
C LYS A 29 -17.77 5.61 14.84
N LEU A 30 -17.48 5.59 16.14
CA LEU A 30 -16.58 6.57 16.75
C LEU A 30 -15.14 6.34 16.29
N ILE A 31 -14.72 5.07 16.22
CA ILE A 31 -13.39 4.71 15.72
C ILE A 31 -13.27 5.05 14.24
N TRP A 32 -14.28 4.74 13.44
CA TRP A 32 -14.29 5.17 12.03
C TRP A 32 -14.21 6.68 11.86
N SER A 33 -15.00 7.44 12.64
CA SER A 33 -14.94 8.91 12.62
C SER A 33 -13.55 9.44 12.96
N PHE A 34 -12.89 8.80 13.94
CA PHE A 34 -11.51 9.09 14.29
C PHE A 34 -10.54 8.81 13.14
N LEU A 35 -10.61 7.64 12.50
CA LEU A 35 -9.73 7.28 11.38
C LEU A 35 -9.90 8.24 10.20
N TYR A 36 -11.14 8.58 9.84
CA TYR A 36 -11.41 9.60 8.81
C TYR A 36 -10.82 10.95 9.16
N GLN A 37 -10.99 11.40 10.41
CA GLN A 37 -10.44 12.67 10.85
C GLN A 37 -8.91 12.66 10.82
N ALA A 38 -8.27 11.57 11.23
CA ALA A 38 -6.83 11.44 11.23
C ALA A 38 -6.26 11.49 9.80
N ILE A 39 -6.88 10.79 8.85
CA ILE A 39 -6.49 10.86 7.44
C ILE A 39 -6.72 12.26 6.87
N ARG A 40 -7.84 12.91 7.17
CA ARG A 40 -8.10 14.30 6.75
C ARG A 40 -7.07 15.29 7.32
N GLU A 41 -6.65 15.08 8.57
CA GLU A 41 -5.58 15.87 9.16
C GLU A 41 -4.24 15.60 8.48
N ALA A 42 -3.99 14.35 8.06
CA ALA A 42 -2.82 13.98 7.28
C ALA A 42 -2.80 14.61 5.89
N ASP A 43 -3.96 14.70 5.23
CA ASP A 43 -4.16 15.39 3.95
C ASP A 43 -3.95 16.90 4.08
N SER A 44 -4.37 17.50 5.20
CA SER A 44 -4.18 18.93 5.44
C SER A 44 -2.75 19.32 5.88
N GLY A 45 -1.93 18.33 6.24
CA GLY A 45 -0.54 18.53 6.69
C GLY A 45 -0.40 18.79 8.18
N ARG A 46 -1.52 18.86 8.90
CA ARG A 46 -1.54 18.95 10.36
C ARG A 46 -0.96 17.69 11.00
N LEU A 47 -1.26 16.52 10.44
CA LEU A 47 -0.57 15.26 10.76
C LEU A 47 0.43 14.92 9.64
N SER A 48 1.67 15.39 9.76
CA SER A 48 2.71 15.12 8.77
C SER A 48 3.66 13.99 9.17
N TRP A 49 4.14 13.24 8.19
CA TRP A 49 5.14 12.18 8.37
C TRP A 49 6.46 12.64 8.99
N GLY A 50 6.84 13.91 8.79
CA GLY A 50 8.05 14.46 9.40
C GLY A 50 8.00 14.56 10.93
N PHE A 51 6.81 14.75 11.51
CA PHE A 51 6.64 14.96 12.95
C PHE A 51 5.84 13.85 13.64
N HIS A 52 4.94 13.18 12.92
CA HIS A 52 3.97 12.24 13.47
C HIS A 52 4.11 10.83 12.89
N LYS A 53 5.33 10.44 12.48
CA LYS A 53 5.62 9.16 11.82
C LYS A 53 5.00 7.95 12.52
N ARG A 54 5.16 7.83 13.84
CA ARG A 54 4.68 6.68 14.61
C ARG A 54 3.16 6.58 14.58
N LEU A 55 2.48 7.72 14.73
CA LEU A 55 1.03 7.77 14.69
C LEU A 55 0.48 7.45 13.30
N LEU A 56 1.06 8.05 12.25
CA LEU A 56 0.64 7.79 10.87
C LEU A 56 0.89 6.34 10.47
N SER A 57 2.08 5.79 10.74
CA SER A 57 2.36 4.36 10.56
C SER A 57 1.31 3.50 11.27
N GLY A 58 0.99 3.81 12.53
CA GLY A 58 -0.04 3.10 13.29
C GLY A 58 -1.42 3.17 12.64
N ILE A 59 -1.85 4.35 12.17
CA ILE A 59 -3.13 4.52 11.47
C ILE A 59 -3.18 3.68 10.20
N PHE A 60 -2.13 3.70 9.38
CA PHE A 60 -2.11 2.92 8.14
C PHE A 60 -2.10 1.41 8.42
N HIS A 61 -1.39 0.95 9.46
CA HIS A 61 -1.50 -0.44 9.91
C HIS A 61 -2.89 -0.80 10.44
N VAL A 62 -3.59 0.11 11.12
CA VAL A 62 -4.98 -0.12 11.53
C VAL A 62 -5.88 -0.29 10.30
N LEU A 63 -5.75 0.59 9.29
CA LEU A 63 -6.50 0.47 8.04
C LEU A 63 -6.21 -0.86 7.33
N SER A 64 -4.93 -1.23 7.22
CA SER A 64 -4.49 -2.46 6.56
C SER A 64 -5.03 -3.72 7.27
N ARG A 65 -5.12 -3.68 8.61
CA ARG A 65 -5.71 -4.76 9.43
C ARG A 65 -7.23 -4.85 9.35
N ILE A 66 -7.92 -3.73 9.14
CA ILE A 66 -9.36 -3.74 8.85
C ILE A 66 -9.57 -4.41 7.48
N GLY A 67 -8.80 -3.99 6.47
CA GLY A 67 -8.63 -4.72 5.20
C GLY A 67 -9.86 -4.78 4.28
N ASP A 68 -10.96 -4.13 4.65
CA ASP A 68 -12.19 -4.06 3.86
C ASP A 68 -12.13 -2.97 2.77
N SER A 69 -13.16 -2.92 1.92
CA SER A 69 -13.24 -1.91 0.86
C SER A 69 -13.31 -0.48 1.39
N GLN A 70 -13.90 -0.25 2.56
CA GLN A 70 -14.00 1.08 3.16
C GLN A 70 -12.62 1.62 3.58
N SER A 71 -11.83 0.79 4.26
CA SER A 71 -10.46 1.10 4.68
C SER A 71 -9.52 1.23 3.47
N TYR A 72 -9.63 0.36 2.47
CA TYR A 72 -8.89 0.48 1.21
C TYR A 72 -9.17 1.82 0.52
N ARG A 73 -10.45 2.21 0.40
CA ARG A 73 -10.81 3.48 -0.24
C ARG A 73 -10.29 4.69 0.54
N LEU A 74 -10.33 4.64 1.87
CA LEU A 74 -9.74 5.69 2.69
C LEU A 74 -8.22 5.79 2.47
N PHE A 75 -7.54 4.65 2.37
CA PHE A 75 -6.12 4.54 2.10
C PHE A 75 -5.73 5.12 0.73
N ILE A 76 -6.39 4.67 -0.34
CA ILE A 76 -6.07 5.13 -1.69
C ILE A 76 -6.41 6.61 -1.89
N ASN A 77 -7.50 7.09 -1.28
CA ASN A 77 -7.85 8.50 -1.35
C ASN A 77 -6.78 9.39 -0.72
N TYR A 78 -6.16 8.95 0.38
CA TYR A 78 -5.01 9.63 0.98
C TYR A 78 -3.85 9.74 -0.01
N VAL A 79 -3.49 8.65 -0.68
CA VAL A 79 -2.40 8.65 -1.68
C VAL A 79 -2.72 9.60 -2.83
N LYS A 80 -3.96 9.58 -3.31
CA LYS A 80 -4.41 10.45 -4.40
C LYS A 80 -4.42 11.93 -4.01
N SER A 81 -4.75 12.24 -2.75
CA SER A 81 -4.82 13.60 -2.23
C SER A 81 -3.47 14.16 -1.79
N LEU A 82 -2.44 13.32 -1.61
CA LEU A 82 -1.09 13.76 -1.24
C LEU A 82 -0.51 14.73 -2.27
N ASP A 83 -0.36 15.98 -1.87
CA ASP A 83 0.17 17.09 -2.69
C ASP A 83 1.61 17.48 -2.30
N ARG A 84 2.16 16.79 -1.30
CA ARG A 84 3.48 17.04 -0.74
C ARG A 84 4.30 15.76 -0.72
N THR A 85 5.61 15.93 -0.89
CA THR A 85 6.56 14.84 -0.70
C THR A 85 6.56 14.38 0.76
N ILE A 86 6.47 13.07 0.96
CA ILE A 86 6.65 12.41 2.25
C ILE A 86 8.01 11.68 2.26
N PRO A 87 8.56 11.32 3.43
CA PRO A 87 9.79 10.52 3.50
C PRO A 87 9.64 9.20 2.73
N ILE A 88 10.71 8.75 2.06
CA ILE A 88 10.68 7.51 1.25
C ILE A 88 10.27 6.27 2.07
N GLY A 89 10.73 6.14 3.31
CA GLY A 89 10.29 5.02 4.15
C GLY A 89 8.79 5.03 4.48
N ALA A 90 8.13 6.19 4.43
CA ALA A 90 6.68 6.27 4.57
C ALA A 90 5.98 5.84 3.27
N LEU A 91 6.55 6.18 2.12
CA LEU A 91 6.11 5.74 0.79
C LEU A 91 6.17 4.21 0.66
N GLU A 92 7.31 3.63 1.02
CA GLU A 92 7.54 2.18 1.03
C GLU A 92 6.54 1.49 1.95
N LEU A 93 6.42 1.98 3.20
CA LEU A 93 5.45 1.44 4.16
C LEU A 93 4.03 1.41 3.60
N ILE A 94 3.53 2.51 3.02
CA ILE A 94 2.16 2.53 2.51
C ILE A 94 2.02 1.67 1.23
N GLY A 95 3.05 1.58 0.39
CA GLY A 95 3.05 0.66 -0.75
C GLY A 95 2.96 -0.81 -0.30
N ASP A 96 3.74 -1.19 0.69
CA ASP A 96 3.83 -2.54 1.25
C ASP A 96 2.55 -3.01 1.94
N LEU A 97 1.65 -2.10 2.35
CA LEU A 97 0.38 -2.45 2.98
C LEU A 97 -0.74 -2.73 1.98
N ILE A 98 -0.56 -2.41 0.70
CA ILE A 98 -1.61 -2.61 -0.31
C ILE A 98 -2.05 -4.08 -0.45
N PRO A 99 -1.13 -5.06 -0.46
CA PRO A 99 -1.52 -6.47 -0.53
C PRO A 99 -2.24 -7.00 0.72
N THR A 100 -2.44 -6.23 1.79
CA THR A 100 -3.24 -6.72 2.93
C THR A 100 -4.74 -6.51 2.73
N PHE A 101 -5.15 -5.67 1.78
CA PHE A 101 -6.57 -5.39 1.53
C PHE A 101 -7.20 -6.51 0.70
N LYS A 102 -8.42 -6.91 1.06
CA LYS A 102 -9.11 -8.03 0.41
C LYS A 102 -9.36 -7.79 -1.08
N GLU A 103 -9.78 -6.57 -1.42
CA GLU A 103 -10.12 -6.16 -2.79
C GLU A 103 -9.15 -5.05 -3.20
N VAL A 104 -8.12 -5.41 -3.95
CA VAL A 104 -7.15 -4.47 -4.53
C VAL A 104 -7.54 -4.18 -5.97
N ASP A 105 -7.76 -2.92 -6.30
CA ASP A 105 -8.06 -2.49 -7.66
C ASP A 105 -6.74 -2.23 -8.43
N ILE A 106 -6.36 -3.19 -9.27
CA ILE A 106 -5.12 -3.13 -10.07
C ILE A 106 -5.16 -1.98 -11.08
N ASP A 107 -6.33 -1.71 -11.67
CA ASP A 107 -6.47 -0.61 -12.64
C ASP A 107 -6.29 0.74 -11.93
N GLU A 108 -6.81 0.87 -10.70
CA GLU A 108 -6.59 2.05 -9.87
C GLU A 108 -5.10 2.25 -9.53
N ILE A 109 -4.37 1.17 -9.22
CA ILE A 109 -2.92 1.24 -8.96
C ILE A 109 -2.16 1.64 -10.22
N ILE A 110 -2.40 1.00 -11.37
CA ILE A 110 -1.76 1.37 -12.65
C ILE A 110 -2.06 2.84 -12.99
N SER A 111 -3.30 3.29 -12.77
CA SER A 111 -3.70 4.68 -12.98
C SER A 111 -2.88 5.65 -12.13
N ILE A 112 -2.65 5.32 -10.85
CA ILE A 112 -1.79 6.10 -9.95
C ILE A 112 -0.33 6.08 -10.40
N SER A 113 0.20 4.91 -10.79
CA SER A 113 1.57 4.73 -11.28
C SER A 113 1.87 5.57 -12.53
N SER A 114 0.84 5.80 -13.35
CA SER A 114 0.91 6.55 -14.61
C SER A 114 0.82 8.07 -14.45
N LEU A 115 0.64 8.58 -13.23
CA LEU A 115 0.59 10.02 -12.98
C LEU A 115 1.95 10.67 -13.19
N ASN A 116 1.98 11.88 -13.75
CA ASN A 116 3.20 12.67 -13.91
C ASN A 116 3.82 13.11 -12.57
N ASP A 117 3.08 12.97 -11.46
CA ASP A 117 3.57 13.21 -10.12
C ASP A 117 4.55 12.07 -9.75
N PRO A 118 5.87 12.37 -9.59
CA PRO A 118 6.87 11.32 -9.40
C PRO A 118 6.66 10.52 -8.11
N PHE A 119 6.07 11.15 -7.08
CA PHE A 119 5.79 10.50 -5.82
C PHE A 119 4.63 9.50 -5.94
N LYS A 120 3.51 9.93 -6.53
CA LYS A 120 2.36 9.03 -6.76
C LYS A 120 2.72 7.91 -7.72
N SER A 121 3.49 8.23 -8.76
CA SER A 121 4.02 7.25 -9.68
C SER A 121 4.85 6.19 -8.95
N ALA A 122 5.76 6.61 -8.06
CA ALA A 122 6.57 5.71 -7.26
C ALA A 122 5.74 4.85 -6.31
N PHE A 123 4.75 5.44 -5.62
CA PHE A 123 3.80 4.70 -4.78
C PHE A 123 3.16 3.56 -5.57
N GLY A 124 2.65 3.87 -6.77
CA GLY A 124 1.94 2.91 -7.59
C GLY A 124 2.84 1.74 -7.99
N ILE A 125 4.13 1.97 -8.25
CA ILE A 125 5.10 0.89 -8.51
C ILE A 125 5.37 0.06 -7.28
N TYR A 126 5.61 0.66 -6.11
CA TYR A 126 5.77 -0.11 -4.87
C TYR A 126 4.55 -1.01 -4.61
N ALA A 127 3.34 -0.43 -4.68
CA ALA A 127 2.10 -1.17 -4.49
C ALA A 127 1.96 -2.30 -5.52
N LEU A 128 2.19 -2.03 -6.80
CA LEU A 128 2.05 -3.01 -7.87
C LEU A 128 3.06 -4.15 -7.73
N ALA A 129 4.32 -3.82 -7.42
CA ALA A 129 5.37 -4.80 -7.18
C ALA A 129 5.02 -5.74 -6.04
N GLN A 130 4.48 -5.21 -4.93
CA GLN A 130 4.10 -6.04 -3.78
C GLN A 130 2.91 -6.95 -4.08
N VAL A 131 1.89 -6.45 -4.81
CA VAL A 131 0.76 -7.28 -5.23
C VAL A 131 1.22 -8.42 -6.16
N VAL A 132 2.17 -8.15 -7.06
CA VAL A 132 2.78 -9.18 -7.91
C VAL A 132 3.56 -10.20 -7.10
N LEU A 133 4.47 -9.75 -6.22
CA LEU A 133 5.35 -10.63 -5.46
C LEU A 133 4.60 -11.49 -4.44
N GLU A 134 3.42 -11.07 -4.01
CA GLU A 134 2.50 -11.86 -3.19
C GLU A 134 1.53 -12.74 -4.00
N ASP A 135 1.69 -12.81 -5.33
CA ASP A 135 0.85 -13.61 -6.24
C ASP A 135 -0.64 -13.26 -6.15
N ARG A 136 -0.94 -11.96 -6.01
CA ARG A 136 -2.31 -11.43 -5.87
C ARG A 136 -2.85 -10.75 -7.13
N ILE A 137 -2.11 -10.81 -8.23
CA ILE A 137 -2.56 -10.26 -9.51
C ILE A 137 -3.53 -11.24 -10.19
N PRO A 138 -4.73 -10.77 -10.61
CA PRO A 138 -5.60 -11.57 -11.46
C PRO A 138 -4.93 -11.96 -12.78
N GLU A 139 -5.14 -13.20 -13.23
CA GLU A 139 -4.49 -13.73 -14.44
C GLU A 139 -4.79 -12.89 -15.69
N ASP A 140 -6.00 -12.33 -15.80
CA ASP A 140 -6.42 -11.43 -16.89
C ASP A 140 -5.71 -10.07 -16.88
N LYS A 141 -5.03 -9.72 -15.79
CA LYS A 141 -4.28 -8.46 -15.61
C LYS A 141 -2.77 -8.60 -15.80
N VAL A 142 -2.24 -9.82 -15.84
CA VAL A 142 -0.78 -10.08 -15.90
C VAL A 142 -0.14 -9.39 -17.10
N GLU A 143 -0.68 -9.57 -18.31
CA GLU A 143 -0.10 -8.99 -19.53
C GLU A 143 -0.23 -7.46 -19.57
N GLN A 144 -1.32 -6.91 -19.02
CA GLN A 144 -1.47 -5.45 -18.87
C GLN A 144 -0.38 -4.88 -17.97
N VAL A 145 -0.09 -5.55 -16.85
CA VAL A 145 0.95 -5.13 -15.89
C VAL A 145 2.34 -5.25 -16.48
N LYS A 146 2.66 -6.36 -17.19
CA LYS A 146 3.94 -6.50 -17.90
C LYS A 146 4.16 -5.39 -18.91
N ALA A 147 3.14 -5.11 -19.75
CA ALA A 147 3.22 -4.04 -20.74
C ALA A 147 3.47 -2.68 -20.09
N PHE A 148 2.73 -2.37 -19.02
CA PHE A 148 2.91 -1.13 -18.27
C PHE A 148 4.32 -0.99 -17.67
N LEU A 149 4.83 -2.05 -17.02
CA LEU A 149 6.14 -2.03 -16.36
C LEU A 149 7.31 -1.87 -17.35
N ARG A 150 7.23 -2.46 -18.55
CA ARG A 150 8.28 -2.33 -19.58
C ARG A 150 8.49 -0.90 -20.07
N ASP A 151 7.42 -0.10 -20.07
CA ASP A 151 7.45 1.30 -20.50
C ASP A 151 7.57 2.29 -19.33
N TYR A 152 7.65 1.78 -18.09
CA TYR A 152 7.70 2.63 -16.91
C TYR A 152 9.01 3.41 -16.81
N HIS A 153 8.91 4.69 -16.50
CA HIS A 153 10.08 5.51 -16.21
C HIS A 153 9.78 6.56 -15.13
N ASN A 154 10.60 6.59 -14.08
CA ASN A 154 10.56 7.61 -13.04
C ASN A 154 11.97 7.91 -12.51
N PRO A 155 12.59 9.02 -12.95
CA PRO A 155 13.97 9.33 -12.60
C PRO A 155 14.15 9.84 -11.17
N SER A 156 13.07 10.08 -10.42
CA SER A 156 13.15 10.69 -9.07
C SER A 156 13.32 9.67 -7.95
N TYR A 157 12.89 8.42 -8.16
CA TYR A 157 12.85 7.37 -7.15
C TYR A 157 13.65 6.11 -7.51
N PHE A 158 14.31 6.06 -8.68
CA PHE A 158 15.25 5.00 -9.09
C PHE A 158 14.70 3.57 -8.90
N LEU A 159 13.47 3.34 -9.38
CA LEU A 159 12.74 2.10 -9.18
C LEU A 159 13.04 1.01 -10.24
N ASP A 160 14.04 1.22 -11.09
CA ASP A 160 14.36 0.31 -12.20
C ASP A 160 14.58 -1.13 -11.69
N HIS A 161 15.34 -1.29 -10.60
CA HIS A 161 15.59 -2.59 -9.99
C HIS A 161 14.30 -3.29 -9.51
N MET A 162 13.32 -2.53 -9.04
CA MET A 162 12.04 -3.06 -8.57
C MET A 162 11.20 -3.50 -9.76
N VAL A 163 11.14 -2.66 -10.80
CA VAL A 163 10.46 -2.98 -12.06
C VAL A 163 11.04 -4.23 -12.71
N GLU A 164 12.36 -4.33 -12.83
CA GLU A 164 13.06 -5.50 -13.35
C GLU A 164 12.71 -6.77 -12.58
N ARG A 165 12.84 -6.73 -11.24
CA ARG A 165 12.51 -7.88 -10.38
C ARG A 165 11.05 -8.29 -10.49
N THR A 166 10.13 -7.33 -10.58
CA THR A 166 8.70 -7.60 -10.74
C THR A 166 8.40 -8.24 -12.10
N LEU A 167 9.03 -7.76 -13.17
CA LEU A 167 8.94 -8.37 -14.50
C LEU A 167 9.49 -9.80 -14.51
N GLU A 168 10.68 -10.02 -13.93
CA GLU A 168 11.25 -11.36 -13.79
C GLU A 168 10.30 -12.32 -13.07
N PHE A 169 9.63 -11.87 -12.02
CA PHE A 169 8.66 -12.70 -11.30
C PHE A 169 7.45 -13.07 -12.17
N LEU A 170 6.92 -12.14 -12.95
CA LEU A 170 5.78 -12.38 -13.86
C LEU A 170 6.16 -13.20 -15.10
N GLU A 171 7.45 -13.25 -15.44
CA GLU A 171 8.00 -14.05 -16.54
C GLU A 171 8.46 -15.44 -16.09
N ARG A 172 8.55 -15.69 -14.77
CA ARG A 172 8.76 -17.04 -14.24
C ARG A 172 7.53 -17.88 -14.53
N ASP A 173 7.69 -18.69 -15.55
CA ASP A 173 6.68 -19.56 -16.08
C ASP A 173 6.43 -20.71 -15.09
N ASN A 174 5.18 -20.92 -14.66
CA ASN A 174 4.78 -22.11 -13.87
C ASN A 174 5.06 -23.43 -14.63
N SER A 175 5.44 -23.33 -15.91
CA SER A 175 5.90 -24.44 -16.74
C SER A 175 7.14 -25.14 -16.20
N ASP A 176 8.04 -24.46 -15.46
CA ASP A 176 9.23 -25.12 -14.91
C ASP A 176 8.85 -26.15 -13.82
N ILE A 177 7.81 -25.86 -13.04
CA ILE A 177 7.30 -26.79 -12.01
C ILE A 177 6.49 -27.91 -12.66
N LEU A 178 5.63 -27.59 -13.64
CA LEU A 178 4.87 -28.59 -14.39
C LEU A 178 5.78 -29.55 -15.19
N ALA A 179 6.80 -29.02 -15.89
CA ALA A 179 7.78 -29.82 -16.62
C ALA A 179 8.62 -30.70 -15.67
N PHE A 180 8.96 -30.19 -14.49
CA PHE A 180 9.65 -30.97 -13.46
C PHE A 180 8.76 -32.10 -12.89
N VAL A 181 7.47 -31.83 -12.64
CA VAL A 181 6.52 -32.83 -12.16
C VAL A 181 6.25 -33.90 -13.23
N GLU A 182 6.14 -33.51 -14.51
CA GLU A 182 6.00 -34.43 -15.64
C GLU A 182 7.25 -35.33 -15.81
N GLN A 183 8.45 -34.80 -15.56
CA GLN A 183 9.69 -35.59 -15.53
C GLN A 183 9.79 -36.56 -14.35
N LEU A 184 9.17 -36.26 -13.20
CA LEU A 184 9.14 -37.19 -12.06
C LEU A 184 8.07 -38.29 -12.22
N ALA A 185 7.08 -38.07 -13.10
CA ALA A 185 6.01 -39.00 -13.39
C ALA A 185 6.29 -39.92 -14.60
N SER A 186 7.44 -39.77 -15.26
CA SER A 186 7.92 -40.59 -16.39
C SER A 186 9.09 -41.49 -15.99
#